data_AF-A0A8X8X5V3-F1
#
_entry.id   AF-A0A8X8X5V3-F1
#
_cell.length_a   1.000
_cell.length_b   1.000
_cell.length_c   1.000
_cell.angle_alpha   90.00
_cell.angle_beta   90.00
_cell.angle_gamma   90.00
#
_symmetry.space_group_name_H-M   'P 1'
#
loop_
_entity.id
_entity.type
_entity.pdbx_description
1 polymer ?
#
loop_
_entity_poly.entity_id
_entity_poly.type
_entity_poly.pdbx_seq_one_letter_code
_entity_poly.pdbx_strand_id
1 'polypeptide(L)'
;MEVAREAGALLSYDPNLRLPLCASAEEARAQIMSIWDKADVIKVSDEELSFLAQTDVIDDAAAMSLYHDNLKLLLVTLGAKGCRYYTKHFHGTIDGFRVDTVDTTGAGDSYVGALLCKIDEEKLKKVLAYANACGAITTTKKGAIPALPTPSQVRDLMN
;
A
#
# COMPACT_ATOMS: atom_id res chain seq x y z
N MET A 1 15.53 0.46 -11.11
CA MET A 1 14.71 -0.75 -11.26
C MET A 1 15.44 -1.82 -12.06
N GLU A 2 16.02 -1.52 -13.23
CA GLU A 2 16.71 -2.51 -14.08
C GLU A 2 17.80 -3.31 -13.35
N VAL A 3 18.75 -2.65 -12.70
CA VAL A 3 19.83 -3.32 -11.93
C VAL A 3 19.27 -4.23 -10.82
N ALA A 4 18.22 -3.78 -10.12
CA ALA A 4 17.60 -4.57 -9.06
C ALA A 4 16.85 -5.79 -9.64
N ARG A 5 16.18 -5.62 -10.77
CA ARG A 5 15.53 -6.70 -11.51
C ARG A 5 16.53 -7.76 -11.97
N GLU A 6 17.64 -7.32 -12.57
CA GLU A 6 18.73 -8.20 -13.02
C GLU A 6 19.38 -8.96 -11.86
N ALA A 7 19.41 -8.36 -10.67
CA ALA A 7 19.85 -9.01 -9.44
C ALA A 7 18.80 -9.94 -8.80
N GLY A 8 17.61 -10.10 -9.41
CA GLY A 8 16.53 -10.92 -8.88
C GLY A 8 15.81 -10.33 -7.66
N ALA A 9 15.97 -9.03 -7.40
CA ALA A 9 15.29 -8.35 -6.30
C ALA A 9 13.80 -8.12 -6.61
N LEU A 10 12.97 -8.18 -5.57
CA LEU A 10 11.57 -7.78 -5.63
C LEU A 10 11.46 -6.27 -5.82
N LEU A 11 10.66 -5.83 -6.78
CA LEU A 11 10.43 -4.42 -7.07
C LEU A 11 9.09 -3.97 -6.46
N SER A 12 9.17 -3.22 -5.36
CA SER A 12 8.02 -2.57 -4.73
C SER A 12 7.89 -1.13 -5.21
N TYR A 13 6.67 -0.69 -5.49
CA TYR A 13 6.36 0.69 -5.89
C TYR A 13 5.16 1.24 -5.11
N ASP A 14 5.37 2.38 -4.45
CA ASP A 14 4.33 3.22 -3.86
C ASP A 14 4.44 4.59 -4.54
N PRO A 15 3.47 5.02 -5.36
CA PRO A 15 3.50 6.31 -6.03
C PRO A 15 3.63 7.49 -5.06
N ASN A 16 3.08 7.33 -3.85
CA ASN A 16 3.08 8.31 -2.77
C ASN A 16 2.81 9.73 -3.26
N LEU A 17 1.74 9.89 -4.04
CA LEU A 17 1.44 11.08 -4.83
C LEU A 17 1.39 12.33 -3.95
N ARG A 18 2.09 13.38 -4.40
CA ARG A 18 2.04 14.73 -3.82
C ARG A 18 1.75 15.72 -4.93
N LEU A 19 0.48 15.77 -5.35
CA LEU A 19 0.04 16.58 -6.48
C LEU A 19 0.53 18.05 -6.44
N PRO A 20 0.61 18.75 -5.29
CA PRO A 20 1.16 20.11 -5.24
C PRO A 20 2.64 20.25 -5.65
N LEU A 21 3.39 19.14 -5.68
CA LEU A 21 4.78 19.11 -6.12
C LEU A 21 4.92 18.80 -7.62
N CYS A 22 3.82 18.49 -8.30
CA CYS A 22 3.80 18.14 -9.72
C CYS A 22 3.41 19.37 -10.56
N ALA A 23 3.94 19.45 -11.78
CA ALA A 23 3.61 20.54 -12.69
C ALA A 23 2.14 20.49 -13.15
N SER A 24 1.58 19.28 -13.30
CA SER A 24 0.16 19.06 -13.56
C SER A 24 -0.28 17.67 -13.10
N ALA A 25 -1.60 17.48 -12.95
CA ALA A 25 -2.19 16.15 -12.70
C ALA A 25 -1.92 15.15 -13.84
N GLU A 26 -1.98 15.62 -15.09
CA GLU A 26 -1.74 14.78 -16.25
C GLU A 26 -0.28 14.28 -16.27
N GLU A 27 0.67 15.17 -16.03
CA GLU A 27 2.08 14.82 -15.97
C GLU A 27 2.40 13.90 -14.79
N ALA A 28 1.82 14.17 -13.60
CA ALA A 28 1.97 13.29 -12.44
C ALA A 28 1.52 11.87 -12.75
N ARG A 29 0.34 11.73 -13.36
CA ARG A 29 -0.20 10.43 -13.77
C ARG A 29 0.69 9.76 -14.81
N ALA A 30 1.13 10.49 -15.85
CA ALA A 30 2.00 9.95 -16.88
C ALA A 30 3.34 9.44 -16.31
N GLN A 31 3.94 10.20 -15.39
CA GLN A 31 5.18 9.81 -14.72
C GLN A 31 4.99 8.56 -13.85
N ILE A 32 3.92 8.50 -13.05
CA ILE A 32 3.59 7.32 -12.23
C ILE A 32 3.41 6.09 -13.13
N MET A 33 2.65 6.24 -14.21
CA MET A 33 2.34 5.13 -15.12
C MET A 33 3.57 4.67 -15.94
N SER A 34 4.58 5.52 -16.14
CA SER A 34 5.76 5.21 -16.96
C SER A 34 6.62 4.04 -16.47
N ILE A 35 6.53 3.71 -15.18
CA ILE A 35 7.25 2.58 -14.55
C ILE A 35 6.31 1.54 -13.95
N TRP A 36 5.01 1.69 -14.15
CA TRP A 36 3.97 0.86 -13.52
C TRP A 36 4.17 -0.62 -13.81
N ASP A 37 4.29 -0.98 -15.08
CA ASP A 37 4.44 -2.37 -15.55
C ASP A 37 5.78 -3.04 -15.15
N LYS A 38 6.67 -2.30 -14.48
CA LYS A 38 7.96 -2.80 -13.98
C LYS A 38 7.90 -3.30 -12.54
N ALA A 39 6.87 -2.95 -11.78
CA ALA A 39 6.77 -3.33 -10.37
C ALA A 39 6.22 -4.75 -10.19
N ASP A 40 6.72 -5.45 -9.18
CA ASP A 40 6.17 -6.74 -8.72
C ASP A 40 5.06 -6.53 -7.68
N VAL A 41 5.22 -5.50 -6.83
CA VAL A 41 4.29 -5.14 -5.78
C VAL A 41 3.98 -3.66 -5.91
N ILE A 42 2.70 -3.32 -6.01
CA ILE A 42 2.24 -1.95 -6.02
C ILE A 42 1.32 -1.73 -4.83
N LYS A 43 1.50 -0.62 -4.12
CA LYS A 43 0.53 -0.14 -3.13
C LYS A 43 0.07 1.26 -3.54
N VAL A 44 -1.23 1.48 -3.45
CA VAL A 44 -1.88 2.78 -3.59
C VAL A 44 -2.86 3.00 -2.43
N SER A 45 -3.17 4.26 -2.12
CA SER A 45 -4.36 4.62 -1.33
C SER A 45 -5.64 4.54 -2.19
N ASP A 46 -6.79 4.68 -1.54
CA ASP A 46 -8.07 4.93 -2.21
C ASP A 46 -8.04 6.23 -3.03
N GLU A 47 -7.47 7.30 -2.48
CA GLU A 47 -7.30 8.57 -3.21
C GLU A 47 -6.42 8.40 -4.46
N GLU A 48 -5.30 7.66 -4.35
CA GLU A 48 -4.41 7.37 -5.47
C GLU A 48 -5.07 6.44 -6.50
N LEU A 49 -5.87 5.46 -6.04
CA LEU A 49 -6.66 4.62 -6.94
C LEU A 49 -7.62 5.48 -7.76
N SER A 50 -8.38 6.36 -7.11
CA SER A 50 -9.31 7.27 -7.80
C SER A 50 -8.62 8.15 -8.83
N PHE A 51 -7.47 8.72 -8.45
CA PHE A 51 -6.65 9.55 -9.33
C PHE A 51 -6.14 8.78 -10.57
N LEU A 52 -5.60 7.58 -10.37
CA LEU A 52 -4.97 6.80 -11.44
C LEU A 52 -6.00 6.13 -12.36
N ALA A 53 -7.08 5.58 -11.79
CA ALA A 53 -8.16 4.93 -12.51
C ALA A 53 -9.18 5.94 -13.08
N GLN A 54 -9.05 7.24 -12.75
CA GLN A 54 -9.92 8.32 -13.21
C GLN A 54 -11.40 8.06 -12.90
N THR A 55 -11.67 7.62 -11.68
CA THR A 55 -13.02 7.29 -11.18
C THR A 55 -13.12 7.55 -9.67
N ASP A 56 -14.27 8.02 -9.21
CA ASP A 56 -14.53 8.19 -7.77
C ASP A 56 -14.97 6.88 -7.09
N VAL A 57 -15.12 5.80 -7.87
CA VAL A 57 -15.54 4.49 -7.37
C VAL A 57 -14.33 3.68 -6.91
N ILE A 58 -14.35 3.29 -5.63
CA ILE A 58 -13.32 2.44 -5.00
C ILE A 58 -13.83 1.00 -4.93
N ASP A 59 -13.65 0.25 -6.01
CA ASP A 59 -14.07 -1.15 -6.13
C ASP A 59 -13.02 -2.04 -6.82
N ASP A 60 -13.38 -3.30 -7.00
CA ASP A 60 -12.52 -4.29 -7.65
C ASP A 60 -12.29 -3.94 -9.12
N ALA A 61 -13.26 -3.35 -9.81
CA ALA A 61 -13.12 -2.98 -11.22
C ALA A 61 -12.12 -1.84 -11.40
N ALA A 62 -12.19 -0.80 -10.57
CA ALA A 62 -11.25 0.30 -10.56
C ALA A 62 -9.82 -0.19 -10.28
N ALA A 63 -9.64 -1.02 -9.25
CA ALA A 63 -8.33 -1.56 -8.91
C ALA A 63 -7.77 -2.48 -10.01
N MET A 64 -8.60 -3.37 -10.56
CA MET A 64 -8.19 -4.27 -11.63
C MET A 64 -7.87 -3.55 -12.93
N SER A 65 -8.40 -2.33 -13.16
CA SER A 65 -8.00 -1.49 -14.30
C SER A 65 -6.53 -1.04 -14.27
N LEU A 66 -5.92 -1.07 -13.08
CA LEU A 66 -4.50 -0.79 -12.86
C LEU A 66 -3.66 -2.07 -12.66
N TYR A 67 -4.27 -3.24 -12.71
CA TYR A 67 -3.54 -4.51 -12.62
C TYR A 67 -2.88 -4.85 -13.96
N HIS A 68 -1.68 -5.44 -13.94
CA HIS A 68 -0.99 -5.93 -15.13
C HIS A 68 -0.41 -7.33 -14.89
N ASP A 69 -0.17 -8.08 -15.96
CA ASP A 69 0.18 -9.52 -15.87
C ASP A 69 1.49 -9.81 -15.12
N ASN A 70 2.42 -8.85 -15.11
CA ASN A 70 3.69 -8.96 -14.38
C ASN A 70 3.54 -8.70 -12.87
N LEU A 71 2.42 -8.14 -12.43
CA LEU A 71 2.21 -7.78 -11.04
C LEU A 71 1.95 -9.04 -10.23
N LYS A 72 2.64 -9.17 -9.09
CA LYS A 72 2.42 -10.25 -8.11
C LYS A 72 1.37 -9.83 -7.10
N LEU A 73 1.35 -8.55 -6.72
CA LEU A 73 0.47 -8.01 -5.70
C LEU A 73 0.13 -6.53 -5.95
N LEU A 74 -1.15 -6.22 -6.08
CA LEU A 74 -1.69 -4.86 -5.98
C LEU A 74 -2.38 -4.69 -4.64
N LEU A 75 -2.10 -3.59 -3.94
CA LEU A 75 -2.71 -3.22 -2.68
C LEU A 75 -3.39 -1.87 -2.77
N VAL A 76 -4.60 -1.78 -2.24
CA VAL A 76 -5.35 -0.53 -2.08
C VAL A 76 -5.63 -0.35 -0.59
N THR A 77 -4.92 0.57 0.06
CA THR A 77 -5.15 0.89 1.47
C THR A 77 -6.34 1.83 1.63
N LEU A 78 -7.22 1.54 2.60
CA LEU A 78 -8.52 2.20 2.82
C LEU A 78 -8.58 2.86 4.22
N GLY A 79 -7.44 3.30 4.75
CA GLY A 79 -7.31 3.85 6.10
C GLY A 79 -7.84 2.88 7.17
N ALA A 80 -8.73 3.36 8.04
CA ALA A 80 -9.32 2.56 9.12
C ALA A 80 -10.16 1.36 8.64
N LYS A 81 -10.51 1.28 7.35
CA LYS A 81 -11.21 0.13 6.75
C LYS A 81 -10.27 -1.00 6.36
N GLY A 82 -8.96 -0.80 6.46
CA GLY A 82 -7.94 -1.81 6.16
C GLY A 82 -7.45 -1.73 4.72
N CYS A 83 -7.44 -2.84 3.99
CA CYS A 83 -6.94 -2.87 2.61
C CYS A 83 -7.68 -3.87 1.72
N ARG A 84 -7.74 -3.57 0.42
CA ARG A 84 -7.98 -4.57 -0.63
C ARG A 84 -6.64 -5.07 -1.18
N TYR A 85 -6.59 -6.34 -1.56
CA TYR A 85 -5.42 -6.93 -2.19
C TYR A 85 -5.82 -7.74 -3.42
N TYR A 86 -4.98 -7.72 -4.45
CA TYR A 86 -5.21 -8.42 -5.71
C TYR A 86 -3.94 -9.14 -6.14
N THR A 87 -4.07 -10.41 -6.52
CA THR A 87 -3.03 -11.24 -7.11
C THR A 87 -3.56 -11.82 -8.42
N LYS A 88 -2.71 -12.51 -9.16
CA LYS A 88 -3.10 -13.21 -10.40
C LYS A 88 -4.21 -14.24 -10.19
N HIS A 89 -4.28 -14.84 -9.00
CA HIS A 89 -5.14 -16.00 -8.75
C HIS A 89 -6.31 -15.72 -7.81
N PHE A 90 -6.18 -14.73 -6.94
CA PHE A 90 -7.19 -14.40 -5.94
C PHE A 90 -7.06 -12.94 -5.48
N HIS A 91 -8.15 -12.38 -5.00
CA HIS A 91 -8.21 -11.05 -4.39
C HIS A 91 -9.10 -11.09 -3.15
N GLY A 92 -9.12 -10.02 -2.38
CA GLY A 92 -9.99 -9.91 -1.22
C GLY A 92 -9.72 -8.67 -0.38
N THR A 93 -10.33 -8.64 0.81
CA THR A 93 -10.22 -7.55 1.77
C THR A 93 -9.66 -8.06 3.09
N ILE A 94 -8.90 -7.21 3.77
CA ILE A 94 -8.47 -7.41 5.16
C ILE A 94 -8.93 -6.19 5.93
N ASP A 95 -9.71 -6.42 6.98
CA ASP A 95 -10.25 -5.35 7.82
C ASP A 95 -9.13 -4.56 8.50
N GLY A 96 -9.41 -3.28 8.73
CA GLY A 96 -8.53 -2.38 9.45
C GLY A 96 -8.75 -2.47 10.96
N PHE A 97 -7.94 -1.70 11.69
CA PHE A 97 -8.05 -1.56 13.13
C PHE A 97 -8.56 -0.17 13.48
N ARG A 98 -9.53 -0.09 14.39
CA ARG A 98 -9.98 1.18 14.96
C ARG A 98 -9.06 1.53 16.12
N VAL A 99 -8.43 2.71 16.03
CA VAL A 99 -7.54 3.26 17.04
C VAL A 99 -7.81 4.76 17.19
N ASP A 100 -7.35 5.35 18.28
CA ASP A 100 -7.43 6.78 18.50
C ASP A 100 -6.37 7.50 17.63
N THR A 101 -6.77 7.90 16.43
CA THR A 101 -5.91 8.62 15.47
C THR A 101 -5.54 10.01 15.98
N VAL A 102 -4.24 10.31 16.00
CA VAL A 102 -3.65 11.61 16.36
C VAL A 102 -3.02 12.28 15.14
N ASP A 103 -2.28 11.54 14.32
CA ASP A 103 -1.54 12.04 13.15
C ASP A 103 -1.37 10.91 12.14
N THR A 104 -1.86 11.06 10.91
CA THR A 104 -1.81 10.00 9.88
C THR A 104 -0.45 9.91 9.16
N THR A 105 0.47 10.84 9.44
CA THR A 105 1.77 10.94 8.79
C THR A 105 2.56 9.64 8.96
N GLY A 106 2.97 9.02 7.85
CA GLY A 106 3.79 7.80 7.84
C GLY A 106 3.02 6.49 7.99
N ALA A 107 1.69 6.50 8.11
CA ALA A 107 0.91 5.27 8.22
C ALA A 107 1.06 4.34 7.00
N GLY A 108 1.06 4.92 5.79
CA GLY A 108 1.32 4.19 4.55
C GLY A 108 2.73 3.60 4.48
N ASP A 109 3.74 4.37 4.89
CA ASP A 109 5.14 3.90 4.92
C ASP A 109 5.34 2.80 5.96
N SER A 110 4.68 2.90 7.12
CA SER A 110 4.66 1.86 8.17
C SER A 110 4.01 0.57 7.66
N TYR A 111 2.89 0.69 6.94
CA TYR A 111 2.23 -0.43 6.28
C TYR A 111 3.17 -1.11 5.25
N VAL A 112 3.78 -0.35 4.35
CA VAL A 112 4.69 -0.86 3.31
C VAL A 112 5.93 -1.50 3.95
N GLY A 113 6.54 -0.86 4.95
CA GLY A 113 7.68 -1.42 5.67
C GLY A 113 7.35 -2.76 6.32
N ALA A 114 6.19 -2.84 6.98
CA ALA A 114 5.71 -4.06 7.62
C ALA A 114 5.45 -5.19 6.60
N LEU A 115 4.82 -4.86 5.46
CA LEU A 115 4.61 -5.78 4.35
C LEU A 115 5.95 -6.32 3.83
N LEU A 116 6.88 -5.45 3.44
CA LEU A 116 8.14 -5.84 2.81
C LEU A 116 9.07 -6.61 3.75
N CYS A 117 9.02 -6.35 5.05
CA CYS A 117 9.77 -7.13 6.05
C CYS A 117 9.24 -8.57 6.24
N LYS A 118 8.00 -8.85 5.82
CA LYS A 118 7.31 -10.11 6.14
C LYS A 118 6.64 -10.78 4.94
N ILE A 119 6.87 -10.28 3.72
CA ILE A 119 6.14 -10.74 2.54
C ILE A 119 6.36 -12.24 2.33
N ASP A 120 5.24 -12.97 2.33
CA ASP A 120 5.17 -14.43 2.24
C ASP A 120 3.83 -14.75 1.59
N GLU A 121 3.86 -15.35 0.41
CA GLU A 121 2.66 -15.62 -0.41
C GLU A 121 1.69 -16.55 0.32
N GLU A 122 2.20 -17.58 1.01
CA GLU A 122 1.38 -18.54 1.76
C GLU A 122 0.71 -17.90 2.98
N LYS A 123 1.29 -16.81 3.49
CA LYS A 123 0.82 -16.09 4.68
C LYS A 123 0.31 -14.70 4.37
N LEU A 124 0.02 -14.38 3.10
CA LEU A 124 -0.29 -13.02 2.64
C LEU A 124 -1.34 -12.33 3.52
N LYS A 125 -2.48 -12.97 3.78
CA LYS A 125 -3.55 -12.39 4.62
C LYS A 125 -3.06 -12.01 6.03
N LYS A 126 -2.20 -12.83 6.64
CA LYS A 126 -1.61 -12.55 7.97
C LYS A 126 -0.62 -11.39 7.91
N VAL A 127 0.17 -11.32 6.84
CA VAL A 127 1.10 -10.22 6.59
C VAL A 127 0.36 -8.91 6.39
N LEU A 128 -0.74 -8.91 5.62
CA LEU A 128 -1.57 -7.74 5.39
C LEU A 128 -2.30 -7.29 6.66
N ALA A 129 -2.79 -8.21 7.49
CA ALA A 129 -3.36 -7.87 8.79
C ALA A 129 -2.30 -7.23 9.71
N TYR A 130 -1.08 -7.76 9.72
CA TYR A 130 0.05 -7.17 10.45
C TYR A 130 0.40 -5.78 9.92
N ALA A 131 0.41 -5.59 8.59
CA ALA A 131 0.67 -4.29 7.97
C ALA A 131 -0.43 -3.26 8.29
N ASN A 132 -1.71 -3.66 8.26
CA ASN A 132 -2.84 -2.83 8.71
C ASN A 132 -2.66 -2.39 10.16
N ALA A 133 -2.29 -3.31 11.05
CA ALA A 133 -2.04 -3.00 12.46
C ALA A 133 -0.85 -2.02 12.61
N CYS A 134 0.22 -2.21 11.83
CA CYS A 134 1.35 -1.28 11.84
C CYS A 134 0.95 0.14 11.43
N GLY A 135 0.25 0.27 10.29
CA GLY A 135 -0.27 1.55 9.80
C GLY A 135 -1.19 2.22 10.82
N ALA A 136 -2.11 1.45 11.42
CA ALA A 136 -3.02 1.96 12.46
C ALA A 136 -2.25 2.50 13.68
N ILE A 137 -1.34 1.72 14.27
CA ILE A 137 -0.57 2.13 15.46
C ILE A 137 0.26 3.38 15.16
N THR A 138 0.85 3.49 13.96
CA THR A 138 1.59 4.68 13.56
C THR A 138 0.74 5.94 13.61
N THR A 139 -0.59 5.83 13.45
CA THR A 139 -1.46 7.00 13.56
C THR A 139 -1.69 7.51 14.98
N THR A 140 -1.32 6.75 16.01
CA THR A 140 -1.65 7.05 17.42
C THR A 140 -0.70 8.05 18.07
N LYS A 141 0.38 8.45 17.37
CA LYS A 141 1.39 9.39 17.85
C LYS A 141 1.81 10.33 16.73
N LYS A 142 2.35 11.50 17.09
CA LYS A 142 2.85 12.47 16.11
C LYS A 142 4.16 12.01 15.46
N GLY A 143 4.23 12.25 14.14
CA GLY A 143 5.42 12.04 13.31
C GLY A 143 5.60 10.59 12.84
N ALA A 144 6.02 10.42 11.58
CA ALA A 144 6.15 9.11 10.93
C ALA A 144 7.08 8.14 11.68
N ILE A 145 8.38 8.46 11.78
CA ILE A 145 9.39 7.55 12.31
C ILE A 145 9.21 7.31 13.83
N PRO A 146 9.00 8.34 14.68
CA PRO A 146 8.82 8.13 16.11
C PRO A 146 7.56 7.34 16.48
N ALA A 147 6.57 7.28 15.58
CA ALA A 147 5.34 6.54 15.77
C ALA A 147 5.38 5.10 15.22
N LEU A 148 6.49 4.66 14.62
CA LEU A 148 6.62 3.27 14.16
C LEU A 148 6.46 2.29 15.33
N PRO A 149 5.64 1.23 15.16
CA PRO A 149 5.35 0.30 16.23
C PRO A 149 6.47 -0.73 16.43
N THR A 150 6.59 -1.23 17.65
CA THR A 150 7.34 -2.43 17.95
C THR A 150 6.51 -3.69 17.63
N PRO A 151 7.15 -4.84 17.36
CA PRO A 151 6.42 -6.10 17.15
C PRO A 151 5.51 -6.50 18.31
N SER A 152 5.78 -6.06 19.54
CA SER A 152 4.89 -6.33 20.69
C SER A 152 3.59 -5.56 20.58
N GLN A 153 3.67 -4.26 20.31
CA GLN A 153 2.48 -3.41 20.17
C GLN A 153 1.57 -3.90 19.04
N VAL A 154 2.16 -4.40 17.94
CA VAL A 154 1.38 -4.99 16.85
C VAL A 154 0.65 -6.25 17.29
N ARG A 155 1.32 -7.16 18.02
CA ARG A 155 0.65 -8.35 18.59
C ARG A 155 -0.46 -7.98 19.55
N ASP A 156 -0.24 -6.98 20.41
CA ASP A 156 -1.22 -6.55 21.40
C ASP A 156 -2.49 -5.99 20.74
N LEU A 157 -2.36 -5.29 19.60
CA LEU A 157 -3.51 -4.80 18.83
C LEU A 157 -4.25 -5.91 18.05
N MET A 158 -3.54 -6.97 17.65
CA MET A 158 -4.09 -8.07 16.86
C MET A 158 -4.77 -9.18 17.69
N ASN A 159 -4.63 -9.15 19.01
CA ASN A 159 -5.23 -10.10 19.95
C ASN A 159 -6.63 -9.65 20.39
#